data_AF-A0A2D1QFA6-F1
#
_entry.id   AF-A0A2D1QFA6-F1
#
_cell.length_a   1.000
_cell.length_b   1.000
_cell.length_c   1.000
_cell.angle_alpha   90.00
_cell.angle_beta   90.00
_cell.angle_gamma   90.00
#
_symmetry.space_group_name_H-M   'P 1'
#
loop_
_entity.id
_entity.type
_entity.pdbx_description
1 polymer ?
#
loop_
_entity_poly.entity_id
_entity_poly.type
_entity_poly.pdbx_seq_one_letter_code
_entity_poly.pdbx_strand_id
1 'polypeptide(L)' 'MARQHQYRVTFYDQQGNCHQVELSTVYQIRRDPQCDLCLFDTEQCVGSEEMLERMIRQKTGFEQEISIINARLV' A
#
# COMPACT_ATOMS: atom_id res chain seq x y z
N MET A 1 -17.40 14.82 2.43
CA MET A 1 -16.89 13.89 1.39
C MET A 1 -15.42 13.64 1.71
N ALA A 2 -15.06 12.43 2.13
CA ALA A 2 -13.65 12.09 2.34
C ALA A 2 -12.93 12.14 0.99
N ARG A 3 -11.83 12.89 0.88
CA ARG A 3 -11.03 12.92 -0.34
C ARG A 3 -10.39 11.56 -0.51
N GLN A 4 -10.69 10.87 -1.59
CA GLN A 4 -9.98 9.64 -1.94
C GLN A 4 -8.61 10.01 -2.52
N HIS A 5 -7.59 9.35 -2.01
CA HIS A 5 -6.23 9.41 -2.52
C HIS A 5 -6.01 8.24 -3.48
N GLN A 6 -5.44 8.52 -4.65
CA GLN A 6 -5.05 7.52 -5.62
C GLN A 6 -3.53 7.34 -5.53
N TYR A 7 -3.09 6.11 -5.33
CA TYR A 7 -1.69 5.76 -5.22
C TYR A 7 -1.32 4.77 -6.30
N ARG A 8 -0.17 4.97 -6.94
CA ARG A 8 0.51 3.91 -7.68
C ARG A 8 1.49 3.21 -6.75
N VAL A 9 1.16 1.97 -6.41
CA VAL A 9 1.97 1.11 -5.53
C VAL A 9 2.81 0.16 -6.38
N THR A 10 4.10 0.08 -6.07
CA THR A 10 5.05 -0.85 -6.69
C THR A 10 5.44 -1.91 -5.67
N PHE A 11 5.28 -3.18 -6.04
CA PHE A 11 5.58 -4.33 -5.18
C PHE A 11 6.22 -5.45 -6.00
N TYR A 12 6.85 -6.39 -5.31
CA TYR A 12 7.40 -7.61 -5.89
C TYR A 12 6.63 -8.83 -5.41
N ASP A 13 6.43 -9.81 -6.29
CA ASP A 13 5.95 -11.13 -5.89
C ASP A 13 7.11 -12.01 -5.39
N GLN A 14 6.79 -13.19 -4.83
CA GLN A 14 7.79 -14.16 -4.38
C GLN A 14 8.71 -14.68 -5.51
N GLN A 15 8.33 -14.54 -6.77
CA GLN A 15 9.14 -14.92 -7.92
C GLN A 15 10.12 -13.81 -8.34
N GLY A 16 10.08 -12.65 -7.67
CA GLY A 16 10.93 -11.51 -7.96
C GLY A 16 10.43 -10.65 -9.13
N ASN A 17 9.19 -10.85 -9.60
CA ASN A 17 8.63 -10.00 -10.64
C ASN A 17 8.14 -8.68 -10.04
N CYS A 18 8.47 -7.57 -10.71
CA CYS A 18 8.00 -6.24 -10.34
C CYS A 18 6.59 -6.00 -10.88
N HIS A 19 5.68 -5.60 -10.00
CA HIS A 19 4.30 -5.27 -10.34
C HIS A 19 3.94 -3.86 -9.89
N GLN A 20 2.98 -3.27 -10.58
CA GLN A 20 2.40 -1.98 -10.21
C GLN A 20 0.89 -2.06 -10.18
N VAL A 21 0.29 -1.49 -9.14
CA VAL A 21 -1.17 -1.40 -9.01
C VAL A 21 -1.57 0.01 -8.63
N GLU A 22 -2.72 0.44 -9.14
CA GLU A 22 -3.37 1.66 -8.66
C GLU A 22 -4.27 1.32 -7.48
N LEU A 23 -4.01 1.91 -6.31
CA LEU A 23 -4.78 1.73 -5.09
C LEU A 23 -5.49 3.04 -4.74
N SER A 24 -6.81 2.98 -4.61
CA SER A 24 -7.63 4.12 -4.19
C SER A 24 -8.04 3.90 -2.74
N THR A 25 -7.71 4.84 -1.87
CA THR A 25 -8.00 4.73 -0.43
C THR A 25 -8.30 6.11 0.15
N VAL A 26 -9.08 6.15 1.23
CA VAL A 26 -9.29 7.40 1.99
C VAL A 26 -8.11 7.70 2.92
N TYR A 27 -7.25 6.71 3.17
CA TYR A 27 -6.07 6.82 4.02
C TYR A 27 -4.85 7.32 3.24
N GLN A 28 -3.94 7.98 3.93
CA GLN A 28 -2.64 8.37 3.39
C GLN A 28 -1.63 7.25 3.57
N ILE A 29 -0.90 6.91 2.51
CA ILE A 29 0.22 5.97 2.60
C ILE A 29 1.50 6.76 2.86
N ARG A 30 2.13 6.53 4.01
CA ARG A 30 3.38 7.19 4.42
C ARG A 30 4.29 6.21 5.15
N ARG A 31 5.59 6.52 5.17
CA ARG A 31 6.55 5.76 5.97
C ARG A 31 6.47 6.18 7.43
N ASP A 32 6.44 5.22 8.32
CA ASP A 32 6.57 5.45 9.75
C ASP A 32 8.06 5.75 10.11
N PRO A 33 8.37 6.07 11.38
CA PRO A 33 9.75 6.27 11.83
C PRO A 33 10.68 5.06 11.63
N GLN A 34 10.14 3.84 11.57
CA GLN A 34 10.89 2.61 11.31
C GLN A 34 11.13 2.37 9.80
N CYS A 35 10.65 3.28 8.95
CA CYS A 35 10.71 3.24 7.48
C CYS A 35 9.75 2.25 6.80
N ASP A 36 8.76 1.72 7.53
CA ASP A 36 7.73 0.81 7.03
C ASP A 36 6.56 1.58 6.39
N LEU A 37 5.99 1.05 5.31
CA LEU A 37 4.89 1.68 4.58
C LEU A 37 3.55 1.43 5.26
N CYS A 38 3.04 2.44 5.97
CA CYS A 38 1.82 2.34 6.77
C CYS A 38 0.68 3.24 6.24
N LEU A 39 -0.53 2.92 6.68
CA LEU A 39 -1.77 3.66 6.41
C LEU A 39 -2.04 4.64 7.55
N PHE A 40 -2.27 5.90 7.20
CA PHE A 40 -2.57 6.97 8.14
C PHE A 40 -3.90 7.63 7.83
N ASP A 41 -4.75 7.79 8.84
CA ASP A 41 -5.87 8.71 8.78
C ASP A 41 -5.43 10.04 9.41
N THR A 42 -5.26 11.06 8.58
CA THR A 42 -4.70 12.37 8.98
C THR A 42 -3.36 12.30 9.70
N GLU A 43 -3.31 12.14 11.02
CA GLU A 43 -2.08 11.99 11.81
C GLU A 43 -1.99 10.66 12.56
N GLN A 44 -3.06 9.86 12.54
CA GLN A 44 -3.13 8.59 13.25
C GLN A 44 -2.74 7.43 12.31
N CYS A 45 -1.81 6.58 12.76
CA CYS A 45 -1.57 5.31 12.09
C CYS A 45 -2.78 4.39 12.30
N VAL A 46 -3.44 4.00 11.21
CA VAL A 46 -4.65 3.16 11.21
C VAL A 46 -4.42 1.78 10.60
N GLY A 47 -3.28 1.56 9.96
CA GLY A 47 -2.91 0.26 9.40
C GLY A 47 -1.42 0.12 9.19
N SER A 48 -0.89 -1.07 9.47
CA SER A 48 0.50 -1.44 9.23
C SER A 48 0.75 -1.76 7.75
N GLU A 49 2.01 -2.03 7.42
CA GLU A 49 2.41 -2.57 6.12
C GLU A 49 1.64 -3.85 5.75
N GLU A 50 1.41 -4.76 6.71
CA GLU A 50 0.62 -5.98 6.49
C GLU A 50 -0.82 -5.67 6.03
N MET A 51 -1.42 -4.58 6.54
CA MET A 51 -2.76 -4.17 6.10
C MET A 51 -2.71 -3.66 4.66
N LEU A 52 -1.69 -2.87 4.31
CA LEU A 52 -1.48 -2.41 2.95
C LEU A 52 -1.25 -3.59 1.98
N GLU A 53 -0.49 -4.60 2.40
CA GLU A 53 -0.28 -5.84 1.66
C GLU A 53 -1.60 -6.53 1.35
N ARG A 54 -2.43 -6.74 2.37
CA ARG A 54 -3.74 -7.37 2.21
C ARG A 54 -4.64 -6.58 1.27
N MET A 55 -4.62 -5.24 1.34
CA MET A 55 -5.40 -4.40 0.42
C MET A 55 -4.95 -4.59 -1.03
N ILE A 56 -3.65 -4.65 -1.28
CA ILE A 56 -3.11 -4.87 -2.63
C ILE A 56 -3.48 -6.27 -3.12
N ARG A 57 -3.26 -7.30 -2.31
CA ARG A 57 -3.58 -8.69 -2.65
C ARG A 57 -5.05 -8.90 -2.96
N GLN A 58 -5.95 -8.29 -2.19
CA GLN A 58 -7.39 -8.32 -2.48
C GLN A 58 -7.73 -7.64 -3.82
N LYS A 59 -6.99 -6.60 -4.20
CA LYS A 59 -7.22 -5.86 -5.44
C LYS A 59 -6.66 -6.58 -6.67
N THR A 60 -5.50 -7.21 -6.54
CA THR A 60 -4.79 -7.86 -7.65
C THR A 60 -5.09 -9.35 -7.78
N GLY A 61 -5.62 -9.99 -6.74
CA GLY A 61 -5.80 -11.43 -6.67
C GLY A 61 -4.52 -12.22 -6.38
N PHE A 62 -3.48 -11.57 -5.85
CA PHE A 62 -2.23 -12.28 -5.50
C PHE A 62 -2.44 -13.11 -4.22
N GLU A 63 -2.37 -14.44 -4.35
CA GLU A 63 -2.50 -15.36 -3.21
C GLU A 63 -1.22 -15.44 -2.37
N GLN A 64 -0.06 -15.12 -2.95
CA GLN A 64 1.25 -15.14 -2.29
C GLN A 64 1.54 -13.83 -1.54
N GLU A 65 2.50 -13.88 -0.61
CA GLU A 65 3.06 -12.68 0.04
C GLU A 65 3.73 -11.78 -1.01
N ILE A 66 3.69 -10.46 -0.77
CA ILE A 66 4.27 -9.48 -1.68
C ILE A 66 5.09 -8.47 -0.90
N SER A 67 6.20 -8.02 -1.48
CA SER A 67 7.04 -7.00 -0.84
C SER A 67 6.77 -5.64 -1.45
N ILE A 68 6.20 -4.73 -0.65
CA ILE A 68 5.86 -3.39 -1.10
C ILE A 68 7.09 -2.49 -0.98
N ILE A 69 7.51 -1.88 -2.08
CA ILE A 69 8.74 -1.06 -2.08
C ILE A 69 8.41 0.42 -2.07
N ASN A 70 7.35 0.82 -2.77
CA ASN A 70 7.01 2.23 -2.94
C ASN A 70 5.52 2.44 -3.19
N ALA A 71 4.97 3.55 -2.69
CA ALA A 71 3.65 4.04 -3.02
C ALA A 71 3.74 5.54 -3.32
N ARG A 72 3.31 5.94 -4.52
CA ARG A 72 3.32 7.34 -4.96
C ARG A 72 1.91 7.85 -5.18
N LEU A 73 1.59 9.01 -4.63
CA LEU A 73 0.31 9.68 -4.89
C LEU A 73 0.25 10.12 -6.36
N VAL A 74 -0.88 9.87 -7.01
CA VAL A 74 -1.20 10.23 -8.40
C VAL A 74 -2.19 11.38 -8.42
#